data_AF-A0A969NBG5-F1
#
_entry.id   AF-A0A969NBG5-F1
#
_cell.length_a   1.000
_cell.length_b   1.000
_cell.length_c   1.000
_cell.angle_alpha   90.00
_cell.angle_beta   90.00
_cell.angle_gamma   90.00
#
_symmetry.space_group_name_H-M   'P 1'
#
loop_
_entity.id
_entity.type
_entity.pdbx_description
1 polymer ?
#
loop_
_entity_poly.entity_id
_entity_poly.type
_entity_poly.pdbx_seq_one_letter_code
_entity_poly.pdbx_strand_id
1 'polypeptide(L)'
;MHTFENGCDLVNDDVDDTPTCDEAAMGCDHPINCNGNRINSENYMDYNTDCYSMFTLGQIDRMTQALDHPARVTLWQTENLEAVGLSGDELPGLAISSRMFSEANGNDGSVATVQNITAINGATFAKTGTLILNTDYTVENLPDGLQLVVEITDNTHAEISFTGLATNHLKENSADNINIVFNQSAITNDLASMLNSAIRNLVINFKDPYRLVYSDTFNEGNDNDIIASNISVWKPFTIQLE
;
A
#
# COMPACT_ATOMS: atom_id res chain seq x y z
N MET A 1 23.38 -8.49 -10.16
CA MET A 1 24.85 -8.42 -10.35
C MET A 1 25.13 -7.05 -10.90
N HIS A 2 26.20 -6.40 -10.46
CA HIS A 2 26.55 -5.08 -11.00
C HIS A 2 27.37 -5.24 -12.28
N THR A 3 27.35 -4.22 -13.14
CA THR A 3 28.09 -4.21 -14.42
C THR A 3 29.60 -4.29 -14.28
N PHE A 4 30.14 -4.12 -13.07
CA PHE A 4 31.57 -4.19 -12.76
C PHE A 4 31.95 -5.43 -11.92
N GLU A 5 31.01 -6.36 -11.71
CA GLU A 5 31.26 -7.56 -10.92
C GLU A 5 32.31 -8.45 -11.61
N ASN A 6 33.30 -8.95 -10.88
CA ASN A 6 34.42 -9.75 -11.42
C ASN A 6 35.34 -9.03 -12.42
N GLY A 7 35.10 -7.74 -12.65
CA GLY A 7 35.98 -6.85 -13.39
C GLY A 7 36.06 -7.13 -14.90
N CYS A 8 37.27 -7.07 -15.44
CA CYS A 8 37.51 -7.18 -16.89
C CYS A 8 37.53 -8.61 -17.44
N ASP A 9 37.36 -9.63 -16.60
CA ASP A 9 37.39 -11.03 -17.03
C ASP A 9 36.07 -11.46 -17.70
N LEU A 10 36.13 -12.50 -18.53
CA LEU A 10 35.06 -12.91 -19.48
C LEU A 10 33.73 -13.37 -18.83
N VAL A 11 33.61 -13.34 -17.50
CA VAL A 11 32.36 -13.57 -16.78
C VAL A 11 32.17 -12.41 -15.81
N ASN A 12 31.75 -11.28 -16.36
CA ASN A 12 31.49 -10.03 -15.65
C ASN A 12 30.16 -10.15 -14.87
N ASP A 13 29.05 -9.65 -15.44
CA ASP A 13 27.71 -9.66 -14.83
C ASP A 13 26.78 -10.77 -15.37
N ASP A 14 27.36 -11.74 -16.10
CA ASP A 14 26.68 -12.79 -16.87
C ASP A 14 25.69 -12.24 -17.92
N VAL A 15 26.01 -11.08 -18.51
CA VAL A 15 25.28 -10.51 -19.65
C VAL A 15 26.26 -10.18 -20.78
N ASP A 16 26.08 -10.79 -21.95
CA ASP A 16 27.05 -10.65 -23.05
C ASP A 16 27.13 -9.22 -23.65
N ASP A 17 26.04 -8.45 -23.56
CA ASP A 17 25.93 -7.11 -24.16
C ASP A 17 26.17 -5.95 -23.18
N THR A 18 26.61 -6.25 -21.96
CA THR A 18 27.17 -5.28 -21.01
C THR A 18 28.70 -5.29 -21.17
N PRO A 19 29.31 -4.19 -21.66
CA PRO A 19 30.76 -4.10 -21.76
C PRO A 19 31.40 -4.33 -20.39
N THR A 20 32.53 -5.06 -20.37
CA THR A 20 33.24 -5.34 -19.12
C THR A 20 33.70 -4.05 -18.43
N CYS A 21 33.62 -4.04 -17.11
CA CYS A 21 33.91 -2.88 -16.29
C CYS A 21 34.60 -3.36 -15.02
N ASP A 22 35.69 -2.72 -14.59
CA ASP A 22 36.50 -3.13 -13.44
C ASP A 22 36.16 -2.40 -12.14
N GLU A 23 35.44 -1.29 -12.25
CA GLU A 23 34.99 -0.47 -11.13
C GLU A 23 33.75 0.32 -11.52
N ALA A 24 32.95 0.74 -10.54
CA ALA A 24 31.80 1.60 -10.80
C ALA A 24 32.21 2.90 -11.53
N ALA A 25 31.42 3.29 -12.52
CA ALA A 25 31.68 4.50 -13.27
C ALA A 25 31.50 5.76 -12.41
N MET A 26 32.29 6.80 -12.68
CA MET A 26 32.14 8.13 -12.08
C MET A 26 31.85 9.17 -13.16
N GLY A 27 30.64 9.74 -13.14
CA GLY A 27 30.23 10.78 -14.08
C GLY A 27 29.97 10.27 -15.50
N CYS A 28 29.55 11.17 -16.40
CA CYS A 28 29.00 10.78 -17.71
C CYS A 28 30.00 10.93 -18.87
N ASP A 29 31.24 11.37 -18.59
CA ASP A 29 32.21 11.65 -19.65
C ASP A 29 33.04 10.41 -20.02
N HIS A 30 32.41 9.52 -20.78
CA HIS A 30 33.04 8.39 -21.49
C HIS A 30 34.09 7.60 -20.68
N PRO A 31 33.72 7.06 -19.51
CA PRO A 31 34.64 6.27 -18.72
C PRO A 31 35.10 5.01 -19.47
N ILE A 32 36.29 4.53 -19.10
CA ILE A 32 36.98 3.40 -19.73
C ILE A 32 37.32 2.35 -18.66
N ASN A 33 37.40 1.08 -19.06
CA ASN A 33 37.81 -0.02 -18.19
C ASN A 33 39.33 -0.25 -18.17
N CYS A 34 39.78 -1.23 -17.40
CA CYS A 34 41.18 -1.68 -17.30
C CYS A 34 41.84 -2.04 -18.65
N ASN A 35 41.05 -2.34 -19.70
CA ASN A 35 41.51 -2.66 -21.05
C ASN A 35 41.52 -1.43 -21.98
N GLY A 36 41.17 -0.25 -21.48
CA GLY A 36 41.07 1.00 -22.24
C GLY A 36 39.84 1.09 -23.13
N ASN A 37 38.85 0.21 -22.96
CA ASN A 37 37.60 0.20 -23.73
C ASN A 37 36.53 1.01 -23.00
N ARG A 38 35.63 1.64 -23.76
CA ARG A 38 34.47 2.34 -23.20
C ARG A 38 33.55 1.37 -22.45
N ILE A 39 33.03 1.81 -21.33
CA ILE A 39 32.03 1.08 -20.54
C ILE A 39 30.62 1.64 -20.75
N ASN A 40 29.60 0.88 -20.32
CA ASN A 40 28.22 1.35 -20.31
C ASN A 40 27.89 2.03 -18.96
N SER A 41 28.42 3.23 -18.73
CA SER A 41 28.27 3.97 -17.47
C SER A 41 26.87 4.52 -17.21
N GLU A 42 25.97 4.43 -18.19
CA GLU A 42 24.56 4.82 -18.05
C GLU A 42 23.66 3.64 -17.64
N ASN A 43 24.25 2.46 -17.46
CA ASN A 43 23.53 1.26 -17.09
C ASN A 43 22.98 1.37 -15.66
N TYR A 44 21.70 1.02 -15.45
CA TYR A 44 21.10 1.02 -14.12
C TYR A 44 21.74 0.03 -13.13
N MET A 45 22.51 -0.95 -13.63
CA MET A 45 23.24 -1.92 -12.81
C MET A 45 24.68 -1.47 -12.47
N ASP A 46 25.06 -0.25 -12.83
CA ASP A 46 26.25 0.44 -12.30
C ASP A 46 25.88 1.24 -11.02
N TYR A 47 26.83 1.92 -10.38
CA TYR A 47 26.60 2.87 -9.27
C TYR A 47 26.67 4.34 -9.69
N ASN A 48 26.71 4.62 -10.99
CA ASN A 48 26.76 5.97 -11.52
C ASN A 48 25.39 6.66 -11.55
N THR A 49 24.89 7.08 -10.39
CA THR A 49 23.57 7.72 -10.25
C THR A 49 23.41 9.01 -11.05
N ASP A 50 24.51 9.62 -11.48
CA ASP A 50 24.51 10.86 -12.25
C ASP A 50 24.08 10.66 -13.71
N CYS A 51 24.14 9.42 -14.24
CA CYS A 51 24.04 9.16 -15.68
C CYS A 51 23.11 8.01 -16.05
N TYR A 52 22.36 7.44 -15.10
CA TYR A 52 21.48 6.32 -15.38
C TYR A 52 20.44 6.63 -16.47
N SER A 53 20.40 5.78 -17.49
CA SER A 53 19.50 5.94 -18.62
C SER A 53 18.87 4.63 -19.13
N MET A 54 19.54 3.48 -18.96
CA MET A 54 19.19 2.28 -19.73
C MET A 54 19.50 0.93 -19.07
N PHE A 55 18.77 -0.09 -19.53
CA PHE A 55 19.18 -1.50 -19.50
C PHE A 55 19.60 -1.93 -20.91
N THR A 56 20.46 -2.95 -21.00
CA THR A 56 20.78 -3.59 -22.29
C THR A 56 19.73 -4.64 -22.67
N LEU A 57 19.76 -5.16 -23.89
CA LEU A 57 18.81 -6.19 -24.34
C LEU A 57 19.04 -7.51 -23.59
N GLY A 58 20.30 -7.90 -23.36
CA GLY A 58 20.63 -9.09 -22.59
C GLY A 58 20.20 -9.00 -21.12
N GLN A 59 20.25 -7.80 -20.52
CA GLN A 59 19.69 -7.57 -19.18
C GLN A 59 18.17 -7.74 -19.18
N ILE A 60 17.48 -7.23 -20.21
CA ILE A 60 16.03 -7.44 -20.37
C ILE A 60 15.72 -8.92 -20.51
N ASP A 61 16.45 -9.67 -21.34
CA ASP A 61 16.26 -11.11 -21.50
C ASP A 61 16.44 -11.88 -20.19
N ARG A 62 17.43 -11.51 -19.37
CA ARG A 62 17.59 -12.08 -18.01
C ARG A 62 16.43 -11.71 -17.10
N MET A 63 15.96 -10.47 -17.14
CA MET A 63 14.81 -10.03 -16.33
C MET A 63 13.54 -10.79 -16.71
N THR A 64 13.31 -10.99 -18.01
CA THR A 64 12.16 -11.77 -18.52
C THR A 64 12.28 -13.24 -18.15
N GLN A 65 13.44 -13.87 -18.33
CA GLN A 65 13.67 -15.25 -17.88
C GLN A 65 13.52 -15.42 -16.36
N ALA A 66 13.88 -14.41 -15.58
CA ALA A 66 13.69 -14.43 -14.14
C ALA A 66 12.20 -14.47 -13.75
N LEU A 67 11.28 -14.03 -14.61
CA LEU A 67 9.84 -14.17 -14.38
C LEU A 67 9.41 -15.65 -14.41
N ASP A 68 10.07 -16.50 -15.19
CA ASP A 68 9.81 -17.95 -15.26
C ASP A 68 10.42 -18.75 -14.10
N HIS A 69 11.27 -18.12 -13.27
CA HIS A 69 11.89 -18.79 -12.13
C HIS A 69 10.82 -19.21 -11.10
N PRO A 70 10.93 -20.38 -10.43
CA PRO A 70 9.94 -20.84 -9.44
C PRO A 70 9.61 -19.84 -8.33
N ALA A 71 10.55 -18.95 -8.00
CA ALA A 71 10.34 -17.88 -7.01
C ALA A 71 9.49 -16.70 -7.50
N ARG A 72 9.25 -16.57 -8.81
CA ARG A 72 8.57 -15.42 -9.45
C ARG A 72 7.45 -15.80 -10.40
N VAL A 73 7.41 -17.05 -10.88
CA VAL A 73 6.38 -17.54 -11.80
C VAL A 73 4.97 -17.30 -11.27
N THR A 74 4.79 -17.30 -9.95
CA THR A 74 3.50 -17.01 -9.32
C THR A 74 2.98 -15.61 -9.64
N LEU A 75 3.83 -14.60 -9.87
CA LEU A 75 3.41 -13.20 -10.03
C LEU A 75 2.48 -12.94 -11.21
N TRP A 76 2.58 -13.74 -12.27
CA TRP A 76 1.87 -13.54 -13.54
C TRP A 76 1.03 -14.77 -13.92
N GLN A 77 0.66 -15.58 -12.94
CA GLN A 77 -0.38 -16.59 -13.11
C GLN A 77 -1.72 -15.91 -13.37
N THR A 78 -2.60 -16.59 -14.11
CA THR A 78 -3.92 -16.08 -14.47
C THR A 78 -4.67 -15.56 -13.26
N GLU A 79 -4.67 -16.29 -12.14
CA GLU A 79 -5.37 -15.90 -10.92
C GLU A 79 -4.84 -14.58 -10.33
N ASN A 80 -3.53 -14.34 -10.43
CA ASN A 80 -2.91 -13.11 -9.95
C ASN A 80 -3.15 -11.94 -10.92
N LEU A 81 -3.13 -12.19 -12.23
CA LEU A 81 -3.49 -11.20 -13.23
C LEU A 81 -4.96 -10.79 -13.11
N GLU A 82 -5.87 -11.75 -12.90
CA GLU A 82 -7.28 -11.52 -12.60
C GLU A 82 -7.46 -10.74 -11.28
N ALA A 83 -6.72 -11.09 -10.23
CA ALA A 83 -6.80 -10.36 -8.95
C ALA A 83 -6.48 -8.87 -9.09
N VAL A 84 -5.59 -8.51 -10.02
CA VAL A 84 -5.15 -7.12 -10.28
C VAL A 84 -5.81 -6.47 -11.50
N GLY A 85 -6.74 -7.14 -12.18
CA GLY A 85 -7.43 -6.56 -13.34
C GLY A 85 -6.57 -6.47 -14.61
N LEU A 86 -5.56 -7.33 -14.76
CA LEU A 86 -4.65 -7.39 -15.92
C LEU A 86 -4.80 -8.68 -16.75
N SER A 87 -5.86 -9.46 -16.54
CA SER A 87 -6.26 -10.48 -17.53
C SER A 87 -6.61 -9.73 -18.81
N GLY A 88 -5.95 -10.01 -19.94
CA GLY A 88 -6.14 -9.26 -21.21
C GLY A 88 -7.57 -9.23 -21.78
N ASP A 89 -8.52 -9.88 -21.10
CA ASP A 89 -9.95 -9.69 -21.26
C ASP A 89 -10.45 -8.70 -20.19
N GLU A 90 -11.05 -7.59 -20.63
CA GLU A 90 -11.74 -6.61 -19.78
C GLU A 90 -12.96 -7.27 -19.11
N LEU A 91 -12.72 -8.09 -18.09
CA LEU A 91 -13.76 -8.80 -17.35
C LEU A 91 -14.55 -7.79 -16.50
N PRO A 92 -15.89 -7.93 -16.45
CA PRO A 92 -16.73 -7.07 -15.63
C PRO A 92 -16.32 -7.21 -14.15
N GLY A 93 -16.19 -6.11 -13.43
CA GLY A 93 -15.74 -6.18 -12.03
C GLY A 93 -16.13 -4.99 -11.18
N LEU A 94 -15.73 -5.03 -9.91
CA LEU A 94 -15.92 -3.93 -8.96
C LEU A 94 -14.55 -3.37 -8.52
N ALA A 95 -14.38 -2.06 -8.64
CA ALA A 95 -13.21 -1.33 -8.17
C ALA A 95 -13.58 -0.44 -6.99
N ILE A 96 -12.74 -0.38 -5.94
CA ILE A 96 -12.93 0.49 -4.78
C ILE A 96 -11.86 1.58 -4.74
N SER A 97 -12.23 2.82 -4.40
CA SER A 97 -11.34 3.98 -4.35
C SER A 97 -10.17 3.82 -3.36
N SER A 98 -10.41 3.20 -2.22
CA SER A 98 -9.40 2.84 -1.24
C SER A 98 -9.94 1.77 -0.30
N ARG A 99 -9.03 0.95 0.24
CA ARG A 99 -9.36 -0.09 1.23
C ARG A 99 -9.19 0.38 2.67
N MET A 100 -8.71 1.61 2.87
CA MET A 100 -8.41 2.13 4.20
C MET A 100 -9.55 3.00 4.72
N PHE A 101 -9.96 2.70 5.94
CA PHE A 101 -10.83 3.49 6.79
C PHE A 101 -10.07 3.83 8.07
N SER A 102 -10.49 4.89 8.73
CA SER A 102 -9.88 5.31 9.97
C SER A 102 -10.93 5.84 10.91
N GLU A 103 -10.70 5.61 12.20
CA GLU A 103 -11.52 6.16 13.25
C GLU A 103 -11.59 7.69 13.14
N ALA A 104 -12.81 8.19 13.32
CA ALA A 104 -13.09 9.61 13.27
C ALA A 104 -12.31 10.36 14.37
N ASN A 105 -12.34 11.69 14.29
CA ASN A 105 -11.66 12.53 15.28
C ASN A 105 -12.25 12.39 16.69
N GLY A 106 -13.47 11.87 16.80
CA GLY A 106 -14.12 11.56 18.07
C GLY A 106 -13.36 10.55 18.93
N ASN A 107 -12.56 9.66 18.32
CA ASN A 107 -11.81 8.62 19.03
C ASN A 107 -12.74 7.81 19.98
N ASP A 108 -13.90 7.44 19.45
CA ASP A 108 -15.02 6.80 20.16
C ASP A 108 -15.50 5.52 19.46
N GLY A 109 -14.71 5.00 18.51
CA GLY A 109 -15.02 3.85 17.69
C GLY A 109 -15.85 4.18 16.45
N SER A 110 -16.22 5.44 16.20
CA SER A 110 -16.91 5.84 14.97
C SER A 110 -15.96 5.91 13.77
N VAL A 111 -16.46 5.58 12.58
CA VAL A 111 -15.71 5.63 11.32
C VAL A 111 -16.50 6.50 10.33
N ALA A 112 -15.98 7.69 10.01
CA ALA A 112 -16.67 8.66 9.16
C ALA A 112 -16.25 8.61 7.68
N THR A 113 -15.22 7.82 7.35
CA THR A 113 -14.72 7.71 5.97
C THR A 113 -15.73 6.99 5.09
N VAL A 114 -15.96 7.56 3.90
CA VAL A 114 -16.75 6.95 2.82
C VAL A 114 -15.81 6.56 1.69
N GLN A 115 -16.03 5.39 1.09
CA GLN A 115 -15.29 4.91 -0.08
C GLN A 115 -16.23 4.63 -1.24
N ASN A 116 -15.78 4.91 -2.45
CA ASN A 116 -16.57 4.72 -3.67
C ASN A 116 -16.26 3.37 -4.28
N ILE A 117 -17.30 2.67 -4.74
CA ILE A 117 -17.21 1.51 -5.61
C ILE A 117 -17.66 1.93 -7.02
N THR A 118 -16.87 1.55 -8.01
CA THR A 118 -17.23 1.68 -9.43
C THR A 118 -17.32 0.29 -10.05
N ALA A 119 -18.44 0.01 -10.72
CA ALA A 119 -18.58 -1.13 -11.59
C ALA A 119 -17.86 -0.84 -12.91
N ILE A 120 -16.91 -1.69 -13.28
CA ILE A 120 -16.05 -1.51 -14.44
C ILE A 120 -16.34 -2.57 -15.50
N ASN A 121 -15.92 -2.31 -16.74
CA ASN A 121 -15.90 -3.30 -17.82
C ASN A 121 -17.26 -3.96 -18.10
N GLY A 122 -18.33 -3.17 -18.04
CA GLY A 122 -19.70 -3.62 -18.31
C GLY A 122 -20.38 -4.32 -17.13
N ALA A 123 -19.78 -4.32 -15.94
CA ALA A 123 -20.47 -4.67 -14.71
C ALA A 123 -21.56 -3.63 -14.38
N THR A 124 -22.71 -4.09 -13.88
CA THR A 124 -23.77 -3.20 -13.37
C THR A 124 -24.39 -3.71 -12.08
N PHE A 125 -24.79 -2.77 -11.24
CA PHE A 125 -25.62 -3.02 -10.07
C PHE A 125 -27.07 -3.31 -10.47
N ALA A 126 -27.70 -4.26 -9.78
CA ALA A 126 -29.07 -4.72 -10.08
C ALA A 126 -30.17 -3.80 -9.54
N LYS A 127 -29.83 -2.85 -8.66
CA LYS A 127 -30.76 -1.91 -8.02
C LYS A 127 -30.05 -0.67 -7.51
N THR A 128 -30.81 0.36 -7.17
CA THR A 128 -30.35 1.58 -6.50
C THR A 128 -30.82 1.62 -5.05
N GLY A 129 -30.16 2.43 -4.22
CA GLY A 129 -30.47 2.59 -2.80
C GLY A 129 -29.62 1.70 -1.90
N THR A 130 -29.96 1.68 -0.61
CA THR A 130 -29.23 0.93 0.41
C THR A 130 -29.41 -0.57 0.24
N LEU A 131 -28.29 -1.30 0.17
CA LEU A 131 -28.28 -2.76 0.15
C LEU A 131 -28.57 -3.35 1.54
N ILE A 132 -29.19 -4.53 1.54
CA ILE A 132 -29.62 -5.23 2.75
C ILE A 132 -28.60 -6.33 3.10
N LEU A 133 -28.02 -6.25 4.29
CA LEU A 133 -27.11 -7.29 4.82
C LEU A 133 -27.79 -8.67 4.83
N ASN A 134 -27.02 -9.71 4.48
CA ASN A 134 -27.42 -11.11 4.29
C ASN A 134 -28.42 -11.39 3.16
N THR A 135 -28.94 -10.36 2.50
CA THR A 135 -29.70 -10.51 1.25
C THR A 135 -28.82 -10.17 0.07
N ASP A 136 -28.23 -8.97 0.09
CA ASP A 136 -27.50 -8.38 -1.02
C ASP A 136 -25.99 -8.50 -0.90
N TYR A 137 -25.50 -8.60 0.32
CA TYR A 137 -24.10 -8.87 0.61
C TYR A 137 -23.96 -9.52 1.98
N THR A 138 -22.84 -10.18 2.21
CA THR A 138 -22.39 -10.58 3.55
C THR A 138 -21.12 -9.81 3.90
N VAL A 139 -20.84 -9.67 5.20
CA VAL A 139 -19.61 -9.07 5.70
C VAL A 139 -18.99 -9.97 6.76
N GLU A 140 -17.69 -10.16 6.70
CA GLU A 140 -16.90 -10.94 7.65
C GLU A 140 -15.87 -10.05 8.35
N ASN A 141 -15.54 -10.40 9.60
CA ASN A 141 -14.55 -9.75 10.46
C ASN A 141 -14.81 -8.26 10.73
N LEU A 142 -16.06 -7.80 10.60
CA LEU A 142 -16.43 -6.43 10.96
C LEU A 142 -16.33 -6.25 12.49
N PRO A 143 -15.64 -5.21 12.99
CA PRO A 143 -15.57 -4.95 14.43
C PRO A 143 -16.96 -4.80 15.07
N ASP A 144 -17.16 -5.45 16.21
CA ASP A 144 -18.44 -5.48 16.91
C ASP A 144 -18.95 -4.07 17.23
N GLY A 145 -20.21 -3.80 16.89
CA GLY A 145 -20.87 -2.51 17.11
C GLY A 145 -20.86 -1.59 15.89
N LEU A 146 -20.00 -1.86 14.90
CA LEU A 146 -20.09 -1.24 13.58
C LEU A 146 -21.09 -1.96 12.69
N GLN A 147 -21.69 -1.20 11.77
CA GLN A 147 -22.55 -1.70 10.71
C GLN A 147 -22.06 -1.14 9.39
N LEU A 148 -21.82 -2.03 8.43
CA LEU A 148 -21.52 -1.66 7.05
C LEU A 148 -22.79 -1.14 6.36
N VAL A 149 -22.65 -0.04 5.63
CA VAL A 149 -23.70 0.51 4.76
C VAL A 149 -23.13 0.55 3.35
N VAL A 150 -23.86 -0.04 2.40
CA VAL A 150 -23.55 0.04 0.97
C VAL A 150 -24.72 0.72 0.27
N GLU A 151 -24.50 1.91 -0.26
CA GLU A 151 -25.52 2.74 -0.92
C GLU A 151 -25.24 2.77 -2.42
N ILE A 152 -26.15 2.26 -3.24
CA ILE A 152 -25.98 2.29 -4.70
C ILE A 152 -26.59 3.57 -5.26
N THR A 153 -25.75 4.45 -5.78
CA THR A 153 -26.14 5.78 -6.29
C THR A 153 -26.66 5.71 -7.73
N ASP A 154 -26.06 4.86 -8.57
CA ASP A 154 -26.55 4.52 -9.91
C ASP A 154 -26.15 3.09 -10.30
N ASN A 155 -26.46 2.66 -11.53
CA ASN A 155 -26.17 1.30 -11.98
C ASN A 155 -24.68 0.96 -12.11
N THR A 156 -23.78 1.92 -11.93
CA THR A 156 -22.32 1.77 -11.99
C THR A 156 -21.57 2.32 -10.78
N HIS A 157 -22.23 3.02 -9.85
CA HIS A 157 -21.59 3.62 -8.69
C HIS A 157 -22.29 3.23 -7.38
N ALA A 158 -21.50 2.97 -6.35
CA ALA A 158 -21.97 2.77 -4.99
C ALA A 158 -21.00 3.39 -3.98
N GLU A 159 -21.46 3.62 -2.77
CA GLU A 159 -20.68 4.14 -1.65
C GLU A 159 -20.69 3.13 -0.50
N ILE A 160 -19.52 2.89 0.10
CA ILE A 160 -19.37 2.17 1.36
C ILE A 160 -19.12 3.17 2.48
N SER A 161 -19.88 3.02 3.56
CA SER A 161 -19.65 3.73 4.82
C SER A 161 -19.92 2.81 6.01
N PHE A 162 -19.58 3.28 7.21
CA PHE A 162 -19.88 2.58 8.46
C PHE A 162 -20.74 3.43 9.36
N THR A 163 -21.62 2.78 10.11
CA THR A 163 -22.45 3.39 11.16
C THR A 163 -22.29 2.62 12.46
N GLY A 164 -22.76 3.20 13.57
CA GLY A 164 -22.52 2.64 14.91
C GLY A 164 -21.15 3.02 15.47
N LEU A 165 -20.79 2.39 16.58
CA LEU A 165 -19.53 2.61 17.29
C LEU A 165 -18.88 1.25 17.55
N ALA A 166 -17.61 1.09 17.21
CA ALA A 166 -16.86 -0.10 17.57
C ALA A 166 -16.79 -0.23 19.10
N THR A 167 -17.13 -1.42 19.61
CA THR A 167 -17.12 -1.74 21.04
C THR A 167 -15.71 -1.70 21.61
N ASN A 168 -14.76 -2.23 20.84
CA ASN A 168 -13.33 -2.17 21.12
C ASN A 168 -12.65 -1.37 20.01
N HIS A 169 -12.02 -0.26 20.36
CA HIS A 169 -11.38 0.66 19.42
C HIS A 169 -9.97 1.08 19.87
N LEU A 170 -9.26 0.27 20.64
CA LEU A 170 -7.83 0.55 20.86
C LEU A 170 -7.08 0.34 19.54
N LYS A 171 -5.88 0.92 19.40
CA LYS A 171 -5.07 0.73 18.19
C LYS A 171 -4.84 -0.75 17.87
N GLU A 172 -4.68 -1.59 18.89
CA GLU A 172 -4.54 -3.05 18.78
C GLU A 172 -5.79 -3.78 18.28
N ASN A 173 -6.96 -3.13 18.31
CA ASN A 173 -8.22 -3.66 17.79
C ASN A 173 -8.48 -3.27 16.33
N SER A 174 -7.52 -2.61 15.68
CA SER A 174 -7.59 -2.34 14.24
C SER A 174 -7.72 -3.64 13.46
N ALA A 175 -8.53 -3.63 12.41
CA ALA A 175 -8.79 -4.78 11.56
C ALA A 175 -8.25 -4.52 10.16
N ASP A 176 -7.69 -5.54 9.50
CA ASP A 176 -7.12 -5.47 8.15
C ASP A 176 -7.66 -6.56 7.20
N ASN A 177 -8.64 -7.34 7.67
CA ASN A 177 -9.16 -8.54 7.03
C ASN A 177 -10.69 -8.52 6.89
N ILE A 178 -11.29 -7.32 6.83
CA ILE A 178 -12.73 -7.17 6.62
C ILE A 178 -13.06 -7.48 5.16
N ASN A 179 -14.00 -8.40 4.95
CA ASN A 179 -14.38 -8.87 3.63
C ASN A 179 -15.88 -8.64 3.38
N ILE A 180 -16.21 -8.02 2.25
CA ILE A 180 -17.57 -7.83 1.77
C ILE A 180 -17.78 -8.73 0.56
N VAL A 181 -18.76 -9.61 0.60
CA VAL A 181 -19.11 -10.49 -0.52
C VAL A 181 -20.48 -10.11 -1.04
N PHE A 182 -20.57 -9.67 -2.29
CA PHE A 182 -21.85 -9.34 -2.91
C PHE A 182 -22.59 -10.61 -3.35
N ASN A 183 -23.88 -10.64 -3.10
CA ASN A 183 -24.77 -11.70 -3.58
C ASN A 183 -25.34 -11.32 -4.95
N GLN A 184 -25.86 -12.33 -5.66
CA GLN A 184 -26.42 -12.14 -7.00
C GLN A 184 -27.58 -11.11 -7.04
N SER A 185 -28.28 -10.87 -5.92
CA SER A 185 -29.34 -9.86 -5.87
C SER A 185 -28.84 -8.41 -5.98
N ALA A 186 -27.55 -8.16 -5.75
CA ALA A 186 -26.96 -6.82 -5.84
C ALA A 186 -26.37 -6.52 -7.23
N ILE A 187 -26.05 -7.54 -8.03
CA ILE A 187 -25.27 -7.42 -9.26
C ILE A 187 -26.00 -8.09 -10.43
N THR A 188 -26.02 -7.45 -11.60
CA THR A 188 -26.72 -7.99 -12.78
C THR A 188 -25.92 -9.08 -13.48
N ASN A 189 -24.60 -8.93 -13.55
CA ASN A 189 -23.71 -9.89 -14.19
C ASN A 189 -23.61 -11.18 -13.36
N ASP A 190 -23.29 -12.29 -14.01
CA ASP A 190 -23.03 -13.55 -13.30
C ASP A 190 -21.74 -13.41 -12.48
N LEU A 191 -21.86 -13.54 -11.16
CA LEU A 191 -20.75 -13.38 -10.22
C LEU A 191 -19.58 -14.34 -10.49
N ALA A 192 -19.84 -15.50 -11.09
CA ALA A 192 -18.79 -16.47 -11.46
C ALA A 192 -17.92 -15.99 -12.63
N SER A 193 -18.41 -15.01 -13.40
CA SER A 193 -17.72 -14.43 -14.56
C SER A 193 -17.12 -13.05 -14.28
N MET A 194 -17.24 -12.56 -13.05
CA MET A 194 -16.78 -11.22 -12.67
C MET A 194 -15.40 -11.24 -12.02
N LEU A 195 -14.62 -10.23 -12.35
CA LEU A 195 -13.39 -9.88 -11.67
C LEU A 195 -13.74 -9.24 -10.31
N ASN A 196 -13.37 -9.90 -9.22
CA ASN A 196 -13.60 -9.42 -7.86
C ASN A 196 -15.08 -9.13 -7.53
N SER A 197 -15.91 -10.18 -7.42
CA SER A 197 -17.28 -10.11 -6.87
C SER A 197 -17.34 -9.80 -5.37
N ALA A 198 -16.18 -9.65 -4.73
CA ALA A 198 -16.01 -9.34 -3.32
C ALA A 198 -14.96 -8.25 -3.14
N ILE A 199 -15.17 -7.37 -2.17
CA ILE A 199 -14.17 -6.41 -1.71
C ILE A 199 -13.49 -7.01 -0.50
N ARG A 200 -12.19 -7.29 -0.62
CA ARG A 200 -11.42 -7.98 0.42
C ARG A 200 -10.34 -7.11 1.03
N ASN A 201 -9.95 -7.49 2.25
CA ASN A 201 -8.87 -6.88 3.02
C ASN A 201 -9.10 -5.37 3.21
N LEU A 202 -10.34 -5.00 3.58
CA LEU A 202 -10.61 -3.66 4.07
C LEU A 202 -9.98 -3.49 5.44
N VAL A 203 -9.41 -2.31 5.64
CA VAL A 203 -8.70 -1.92 6.85
C VAL A 203 -9.49 -0.86 7.59
N ILE A 204 -9.70 -1.04 8.89
CA ILE A 204 -10.15 0.00 9.82
C ILE A 204 -9.03 0.23 10.84
N ASN A 205 -8.43 1.41 10.81
CA ASN A 205 -7.42 1.83 11.78
C ASN A 205 -8.08 2.60 12.94
N PHE A 206 -7.98 2.06 14.15
CA PHE A 206 -8.37 2.75 15.37
C PHE A 206 -7.18 3.46 16.04
N LYS A 207 -7.49 4.41 16.92
CA LYS A 207 -6.54 5.23 17.68
C LYS A 207 -6.63 4.85 19.15
N ASP A 208 -5.52 4.92 19.86
CA ASP A 208 -5.59 4.78 21.31
C ASP A 208 -6.32 5.98 21.92
N PRO A 209 -7.08 5.79 23.02
CA PRO A 209 -7.74 6.87 23.72
C PRO A 209 -6.75 7.98 24.10
N TYR A 210 -7.23 9.22 24.06
CA TYR A 210 -6.44 10.34 24.55
C TYR A 210 -6.09 10.11 26.02
N ARG A 211 -4.79 10.12 26.34
CA ARG A 211 -4.30 10.03 27.71
C ARG A 211 -3.64 11.34 28.11
N LEU A 212 -3.76 11.70 29.38
CA LEU A 212 -2.92 12.72 29.97
C LEU A 212 -1.49 12.17 30.05
N VAL A 213 -0.58 12.76 29.29
CA VAL A 213 0.84 12.49 29.40
C VAL A 213 1.40 13.44 30.45
N TYR A 214 1.86 12.87 31.55
CA TYR A 214 2.68 13.59 32.52
C TYR A 214 4.12 13.43 32.06
N SER A 215 4.65 14.43 31.36
CA SER A 215 6.11 14.55 31.22
C SER A 215 6.60 15.33 32.42
N ASP A 216 7.48 14.74 33.22
CA ASP A 216 8.28 15.55 34.11
C ASP A 216 9.15 16.47 33.22
N THR A 217 8.99 17.78 33.38
CA THR A 217 9.83 18.75 32.66
C THR A 217 11.27 18.74 33.20
N PHE A 218 11.54 17.98 34.27
CA PHE A 218 12.85 17.83 34.87
C PHE A 218 13.42 16.44 34.53
N ASN A 219 14.49 16.44 33.74
CA ASN A 219 15.23 15.22 33.38
C ASN A 219 15.63 14.43 34.64
N GLU A 220 15.39 13.11 34.62
CA GLU A 220 15.98 12.17 35.57
C GLU A 220 17.50 12.34 35.63
N GLY A 221 17.98 12.98 36.70
CA GLY A 221 19.41 13.26 36.92
C GLY A 221 19.69 14.61 37.59
N ASN A 222 18.77 15.58 37.51
CA ASN A 222 18.81 16.83 38.27
C ASN A 222 17.39 17.17 38.76
N ASP A 223 16.93 16.38 39.72
CA ASP A 223 15.66 16.59 40.43
C ASP A 223 15.72 17.90 41.23
N ASN A 224 15.33 18.99 40.58
CA ASN A 224 15.20 20.29 41.21
C ASN A 224 13.73 20.69 41.14
N ASP A 225 12.90 20.06 41.97
CA ASP A 225 11.58 20.59 42.33
C ASP A 225 11.65 22.12 42.48
N ILE A 226 10.74 22.84 41.81
CA ILE A 226 10.71 24.32 41.92
C ILE A 226 10.25 24.69 43.33
N ILE A 227 11.18 25.11 44.18
CA ILE A 227 10.87 25.63 45.51
C ILE A 227 10.42 27.09 45.38
N ALA A 228 9.12 27.33 45.57
CA ALA A 228 8.58 28.68 45.69
C ALA A 228 8.98 29.30 47.03
N SER A 229 9.66 30.45 46.99
CA SER A 229 10.04 31.22 48.17
C SER A 229 9.83 32.72 47.91
N ASN A 230 9.79 33.52 48.98
CA ASN A 230 9.67 34.98 48.88
C ASN A 230 10.93 35.68 48.34
N ILE A 231 11.99 34.92 48.04
CA ILE A 231 13.26 35.41 47.46
C ILE A 231 13.52 34.84 46.05
N SER A 232 12.75 33.85 45.59
CA SER A 232 12.93 33.24 44.27
C SER A 232 12.22 34.09 43.20
N VAL A 233 12.94 34.49 42.14
CA VAL A 233 12.33 35.14 40.97
C VAL A 233 11.55 34.10 40.17
N TRP A 234 10.26 34.34 39.96
CA TRP A 234 9.41 33.43 39.20
C TRP A 234 9.91 33.29 37.75
N LYS A 235 9.96 32.05 37.25
CA LYS A 235 10.24 31.75 35.85
C LYS A 235 8.98 31.14 35.22
N PRO A 236 8.58 31.59 34.02
CA PRO A 236 7.50 30.95 33.28
C PRO A 236 7.91 29.55 32.86
N PHE A 237 6.95 28.64 32.84
CA PHE A 237 7.07 27.36 32.16
C PHE A 237 6.29 27.40 30.85
N THR A 238 6.70 26.55 29.92
CA THR A 238 6.06 26.41 28.61
C THR A 238 5.30 25.09 28.59
N ILE A 239 4.01 25.14 28.29
CA ILE A 239 3.24 23.92 28.03
C ILE A 239 3.57 23.47 26.61
N GLN A 240 4.18 22.29 26.47
CA GLN A 240 4.33 21.62 25.18
C GLN A 240 3.04 20.84 24.92
N LEU A 241 2.40 21.06 23.77
CA LEU A 241 1.30 20.24 23.29
C LEU A 241 1.88 19.27 22.27
N GLU A 242 1.83 17.97 22.57
CA GLU A 242 2.13 16.90 21.61
C GLU A 242 0.83 16.26 21.10
#